data_AF-A0AAW8W8M0-F1
#
_entry.id   AF-A0AAW8W8M0-F1
#
_cell.length_a   1.000
_cell.length_b   1.000
_cell.length_c   1.000
_cell.angle_alpha   90.00
_cell.angle_beta   90.00
_cell.angle_gamma   90.00
#
_symmetry.space_group_name_H-M   'P 1'
#
loop_
_entity.id
_entity.type
_entity.pdbx_description
1 polymer ?
#
loop_
_entity_poly.entity_id
_entity_poly.type
_entity_poly.pdbx_seq_one_letter_code
_entity_poly.pdbx_strand_id
1 'polypeptide(L)'
;METNGHESWWTDLYLIAFLFCLCGLALGMGATRTDYLLVNTVLLGVTMLLILFTYFWGLVTGLLLNLGFIFLQVILVIYENQVHHQLLPWVLAYWLFVPLLLSLSFYGLTAHSRKLQAQNAKLQSDLVARGAFDEETNLRTMVSYIEDTAVFTETNRRFDLPVTTMIIRIRYFQEMRSMISDTQMRELLKLVSHTVKQAMRTNDITYLIDRENPTWSVLLFTDADGATIAANRIKQQFTKALAADNLLATLDVRLVVGVASWDGEKMKTPYDLMNAGIKETEYDV
;
A
#
# COMPACT_ATOMS: atom_id res chain seq x y z
N MET A 1 10.76 -1.50 11.82
CA MET A 1 11.06 -1.87 10.42
C MET A 1 11.56 -3.32 10.31
N GLU A 2 12.33 -3.84 11.28
CA GLU A 2 12.78 -5.24 11.30
C GLU A 2 11.65 -6.30 11.42
N THR A 3 10.51 -5.98 12.02
CA THR A 3 9.40 -6.93 12.22
C THR A 3 8.70 -7.35 10.92
N ASN A 4 8.65 -6.47 9.91
CA ASN A 4 7.92 -6.75 8.66
C ASN A 4 8.66 -7.76 7.78
N GLY A 5 10.00 -7.81 7.86
CA GLY A 5 10.81 -8.77 7.11
C GLY A 5 10.58 -10.22 7.58
N HIS A 6 10.44 -10.41 8.90
CA HIS A 6 10.15 -11.73 9.47
C HIS A 6 8.74 -12.22 9.10
N GLU A 7 7.75 -11.33 9.08
CA GLU A 7 6.37 -11.66 8.71
C GLU A 7 6.22 -12.05 7.22
N SER A 8 6.91 -11.32 6.32
CA SER A 8 6.99 -11.71 4.91
C SER A 8 7.60 -13.10 4.73
N TRP A 9 8.69 -13.39 5.42
CA TRP A 9 9.40 -14.66 5.30
C TRP A 9 8.57 -15.88 5.74
N TRP A 10 7.78 -15.73 6.80
CA TRP A 10 6.84 -16.78 7.22
C TRP A 10 5.75 -17.05 6.17
N THR A 11 5.23 -15.99 5.55
CA THR A 11 4.23 -16.10 4.47
C THR A 11 4.80 -16.85 3.28
N ASP A 12 6.03 -16.51 2.87
CA ASP A 12 6.74 -17.17 1.77
C ASP A 12 7.03 -18.63 2.08
N LEU A 13 7.42 -18.94 3.33
CA LEU A 13 7.65 -20.31 3.77
C LEU A 13 6.36 -21.16 3.68
N TYR A 14 5.22 -20.64 4.14
CA TYR A 14 3.94 -21.35 4.04
C TYR A 14 3.48 -21.50 2.58
N LEU A 15 3.74 -20.51 1.73
CA LEU A 15 3.46 -20.60 0.30
C LEU A 15 4.30 -21.70 -0.37
N ILE A 16 5.60 -21.75 -0.08
CA ILE A 16 6.50 -22.79 -0.61
C ILE A 16 6.06 -24.17 -0.11
N ALA A 17 5.72 -24.31 1.18
CA ALA A 17 5.23 -25.56 1.73
C ALA A 17 3.91 -26.02 1.08
N PHE A 18 2.99 -25.08 0.84
CA PHE A 18 1.73 -25.36 0.15
C PHE A 18 1.96 -25.81 -1.30
N LEU A 19 2.82 -25.11 -2.04
CA LEU A 19 3.15 -25.43 -3.43
C LEU A 19 3.89 -26.78 -3.53
N PHE A 20 4.81 -27.06 -2.61
CA PHE A 20 5.46 -28.35 -2.50
C PHE A 20 4.45 -29.49 -2.26
N CYS A 21 3.48 -29.29 -1.36
CA CYS A 21 2.42 -30.26 -1.12
C CYS A 21 1.51 -30.48 -2.34
N LEU A 22 1.19 -29.43 -3.11
CA LEU A 22 0.45 -29.55 -4.36
C LEU A 22 1.23 -30.33 -5.43
N CYS A 23 2.53 -30.06 -5.58
CA CYS A 23 3.39 -30.83 -6.47
C CYS A 23 3.45 -32.31 -6.05
N GLY A 24 3.60 -32.57 -4.75
CA GLY A 24 3.57 -33.93 -4.19
C GLY A 24 2.24 -34.65 -4.46
N LEU A 25 1.12 -33.94 -4.34
CA LEU A 25 -0.21 -34.46 -4.67
C LEU A 25 -0.32 -34.81 -6.17
N ALA A 26 0.13 -33.92 -7.06
CA ALA A 26 0.10 -34.16 -8.50
C ALA A 26 0.96 -35.36 -8.92
N LEU A 27 2.16 -35.49 -8.36
CA LEU A 27 3.03 -36.64 -8.57
C LEU A 27 2.43 -37.93 -8.00
N GLY A 28 1.82 -37.87 -6.82
CA GLY A 28 1.14 -39.02 -6.20
C GLY A 28 -0.04 -39.52 -7.04
N MET A 29 -0.85 -38.61 -7.58
CA MET A 29 -1.93 -38.96 -8.50
C MET A 29 -1.40 -39.54 -9.81
N GLY A 30 -0.33 -38.97 -10.37
CA GLY A 30 0.29 -39.46 -11.62
C GLY A 30 0.99 -40.81 -11.48
N ALA A 31 1.49 -41.15 -10.29
CA ALA A 31 2.11 -42.44 -10.00
C ALA A 31 1.10 -43.55 -9.67
N THR A 32 -0.18 -43.22 -9.45
CA THR A 32 -1.22 -44.20 -9.13
C THR A 32 -1.72 -44.89 -10.40
N ARG A 33 -1.97 -46.21 -10.34
CA ARG A 33 -2.54 -46.98 -11.46
C ARG A 33 -3.92 -46.44 -11.88
N THR A 34 -4.21 -46.54 -13.18
CA THR A 34 -5.42 -46.03 -13.83
C THR A 34 -6.72 -46.53 -13.19
N ASP A 35 -6.71 -47.72 -12.59
CA ASP A 35 -7.87 -48.34 -11.94
C ASP A 35 -8.40 -47.55 -10.73
N TYR A 36 -7.57 -46.70 -10.12
CA TYR A 36 -7.94 -45.90 -8.93
C TYR A 36 -8.23 -44.42 -9.24
N LEU A 37 -8.35 -44.04 -10.51
CA LEU A 37 -8.59 -42.64 -10.90
C LEU A 37 -9.87 -42.06 -10.28
N LEU A 38 -10.95 -42.84 -10.23
CA LEU A 38 -12.22 -42.40 -9.65
C LEU A 38 -12.07 -42.12 -8.15
N VAL A 39 -11.39 -43.02 -7.43
CA VAL A 39 -11.12 -42.87 -5.99
C VAL A 39 -10.26 -41.63 -5.73
N ASN A 40 -9.17 -41.45 -6.48
CA ASN A 40 -8.31 -40.28 -6.37
C ASN A 40 -9.06 -38.96 -6.65
N THR A 41 -9.98 -38.96 -7.62
CA THR A 41 -10.79 -37.77 -7.95
C THR A 41 -11.76 -37.43 -6.82
N VAL A 42 -12.40 -38.44 -6.21
CA VAL A 42 -13.28 -38.22 -5.05
C VAL A 42 -12.50 -37.70 -3.84
N LEU A 43 -11.33 -38.28 -3.54
CA LEU A 43 -10.48 -37.85 -2.42
C LEU A 43 -9.93 -36.43 -2.62
N LEU A 44 -9.63 -36.04 -3.86
CA LEU A 44 -9.28 -34.66 -4.21
C LEU A 44 -10.43 -33.69 -3.91
N GLY A 45 -11.65 -34.05 -4.32
CA GLY A 45 -12.86 -33.26 -4.01
C GLY A 45 -13.09 -33.10 -2.51
N VAL A 46 -12.94 -34.18 -1.73
CA VAL A 46 -13.02 -34.12 -0.27
C VAL A 46 -11.92 -33.25 0.33
N THR A 47 -10.69 -33.34 -0.17
CA THR A 47 -9.57 -32.51 0.28
C THR A 47 -9.81 -31.02 0.02
N MET A 48 -10.38 -30.69 -1.13
CA MET A 48 -10.78 -29.31 -1.44
C MET A 48 -11.84 -28.80 -0.45
N LEU A 49 -12.83 -29.62 -0.10
CA LEU A 49 -13.81 -29.27 0.92
C LEU A 49 -13.16 -29.07 2.30
N LEU A 50 -12.22 -29.92 2.70
CA LEU A 50 -11.49 -29.80 3.97
C LEU A 50 -10.70 -28.48 4.07
N ILE A 51 -10.02 -28.09 2.99
CA ILE A 51 -9.31 -26.80 2.92
C ILE A 51 -10.31 -25.64 3.04
N LEU A 52 -11.46 -25.74 2.37
CA LEU A 52 -12.50 -24.72 2.40
C LEU A 52 -13.13 -24.58 3.79
N PHE A 53 -13.40 -25.69 4.48
CA PHE A 53 -13.83 -25.66 5.89
C PHE A 53 -12.78 -25.04 6.81
N THR A 54 -11.49 -25.36 6.59
CA THR A 54 -10.37 -24.78 7.36
C THR A 54 -10.29 -23.26 7.17
N TYR A 55 -10.60 -22.77 5.97
CA TYR A 55 -10.63 -21.34 5.66
C TYR A 55 -11.74 -20.60 6.42
N PHE A 56 -12.97 -21.12 6.42
CA PHE A 56 -14.12 -20.43 7.01
C PHE A 56 -14.22 -20.59 8.54
N TRP A 57 -13.99 -21.79 9.07
CA TRP A 57 -14.14 -22.09 10.50
C TRP A 57 -12.82 -22.05 11.29
N GLY A 58 -11.70 -21.86 10.61
CA GLY A 58 -10.38 -21.75 11.23
C GLY A 58 -9.68 -23.10 11.46
N LEU A 59 -8.46 -23.02 12.02
CA LEU A 59 -7.52 -24.14 12.09
C LEU A 59 -8.04 -25.31 12.93
N VAL A 60 -8.65 -25.05 14.09
CA VAL A 60 -9.08 -26.11 15.00
C VAL A 60 -10.15 -26.99 14.35
N THR A 61 -11.16 -26.37 13.72
CA THR A 61 -12.21 -27.11 13.00
C THR A 61 -11.65 -27.83 11.79
N GLY A 62 -10.74 -27.20 11.04
CA GLY A 62 -10.04 -27.82 9.92
C GLY A 62 -9.24 -29.06 10.32
N LEU A 63 -8.49 -28.99 11.43
CA LEU A 63 -7.72 -30.11 11.97
C LEU A 63 -8.62 -31.25 12.45
N LEU A 64 -9.74 -30.93 13.12
CA LEU A 64 -10.71 -31.95 13.57
C LEU A 64 -11.35 -32.68 12.38
N LEU A 65 -11.70 -31.96 11.32
CA LEU A 65 -12.25 -32.56 10.10
C LEU A 65 -11.21 -33.43 9.37
N ASN A 66 -9.95 -32.97 9.30
CA ASN A 66 -8.85 -33.79 8.76
C ASN A 66 -8.61 -35.05 9.60
N LEU A 67 -8.68 -34.95 10.92
CA LEU A 67 -8.56 -36.11 11.81
C LEU A 67 -9.71 -37.11 11.60
N GLY A 68 -10.95 -36.62 11.48
CA GLY A 68 -12.11 -37.46 11.15
C GLY A 68 -11.98 -38.12 9.78
N PHE A 69 -11.45 -37.40 8.79
CA PHE A 69 -11.17 -37.94 7.47
C PHE A 69 -10.11 -39.06 7.52
N ILE A 70 -8.99 -38.84 8.23
CA ILE A 70 -7.95 -39.84 8.47
C ILE A 70 -8.54 -41.09 9.13
N PHE A 71 -9.38 -40.92 10.15
CA PHE A 71 -10.02 -42.02 10.87
C PHE A 71 -10.94 -42.83 9.95
N LEU A 72 -11.75 -42.17 9.13
CA LEU A 72 -12.63 -42.82 8.16
C LEU A 72 -11.81 -43.62 7.12
N GLN A 73 -10.72 -43.05 6.62
CA GLN A 73 -9.82 -43.74 5.68
C GLN A 73 -9.21 -45.02 6.29
N VAL A 74 -8.74 -44.94 7.53
CA VAL A 74 -8.19 -46.12 8.24
C VAL A 74 -9.25 -47.21 8.41
N ILE A 75 -10.49 -46.85 8.76
CA ILE A 75 -11.59 -47.82 8.86
C ILE A 75 -11.86 -48.49 7.52
N LEU A 76 -11.93 -47.72 6.43
CA LEU A 76 -12.16 -48.26 5.09
C LEU A 76 -11.04 -49.22 4.66
N VAL A 77 -9.78 -48.89 4.96
CA VAL A 77 -8.64 -49.78 4.66
C VAL A 77 -8.76 -51.10 5.42
N ILE A 78 -9.13 -51.06 6.70
CA ILE A 78 -9.30 -52.27 7.52
C ILE A 78 -10.48 -53.11 7.00
N TYR A 79 -11.58 -52.47 6.62
CA TYR A 79 -12.77 -53.14 6.08
C TYR A 79 -12.46 -53.88 4.77
N GLU A 80 -11.83 -53.21 3.81
CA GLU A 80 -11.42 -53.81 2.52
C GLU A 80 -10.46 -54.98 2.71
N ASN A 81 -9.50 -54.86 3.63
CA ASN A 81 -8.54 -55.91 3.91
C ASN A 81 -9.21 -57.15 4.52
N GLN A 82 -10.13 -56.98 5.47
CA GLN A 82 -10.79 -58.12 6.13
C GLN A 82 -11.85 -58.79 5.26
N VAL A 83 -12.68 -58.01 4.54
CA VAL A 83 -13.85 -58.55 3.81
C VAL A 83 -13.48 -58.98 2.40
N HIS A 84 -12.67 -58.18 1.70
CA HIS A 84 -12.37 -58.41 0.29
C HIS A 84 -10.98 -59.05 0.07
N HIS A 85 -10.17 -59.18 1.13
CA HIS A 85 -8.79 -59.70 1.08
C HIS A 85 -7.91 -58.97 0.06
N GLN A 86 -8.29 -57.74 -0.28
CA GLN A 86 -7.57 -56.89 -1.19
C GLN A 86 -6.61 -56.01 -0.39
N LEU A 87 -5.32 -56.14 -0.69
CA LEU A 87 -4.29 -55.25 -0.17
C LEU A 87 -4.39 -53.93 -0.93
N LEU A 88 -4.88 -52.89 -0.26
CA LEU A 88 -4.83 -51.53 -0.79
C LEU A 88 -3.38 -51.16 -1.12
N PRO A 89 -3.11 -50.62 -2.33
CA PRO A 89 -1.75 -50.25 -2.71
C PRO A 89 -1.18 -49.22 -1.74
N TRP A 90 0.05 -49.44 -1.28
CA TRP A 90 0.81 -48.45 -0.49
C TRP A 90 0.92 -47.08 -1.15
N VAL A 91 0.75 -47.03 -2.48
CA VAL A 91 0.69 -45.80 -3.27
C VAL A 91 -0.47 -44.88 -2.84
N LEU A 92 -1.55 -45.36 -2.21
CA LEU A 92 -2.64 -44.50 -1.72
C LEU A 92 -2.36 -43.91 -0.32
N ALA A 93 -1.30 -44.32 0.36
CA ALA A 93 -1.02 -43.88 1.74
C ALA A 93 -0.73 -42.37 1.87
N TYR A 94 -0.34 -41.69 0.78
CA TYR A 94 -0.11 -40.24 0.82
C TYR A 94 -1.39 -39.44 1.13
N TRP A 95 -2.57 -39.97 0.79
CA TRP A 95 -3.86 -39.33 1.11
C TRP A 95 -4.12 -39.18 2.61
N LEU A 96 -3.38 -39.90 3.45
CA LEU A 96 -3.47 -39.76 4.91
C LEU A 96 -2.83 -38.44 5.40
N PHE A 97 -1.76 -38.00 4.75
CA PHE A 97 -0.93 -36.89 5.24
C PHE A 97 -1.09 -35.61 4.41
N VAL A 98 -1.28 -35.75 3.10
CA VAL A 98 -1.31 -34.60 2.18
C VAL A 98 -2.46 -33.62 2.47
N PRO A 99 -3.70 -34.05 2.73
CA PRO A 99 -4.80 -33.14 3.06
C PRO A 99 -4.55 -32.34 4.35
N LEU A 100 -3.94 -32.98 5.35
CA LEU A 100 -3.58 -32.35 6.62
C LEU A 100 -2.51 -31.27 6.41
N LEU A 101 -1.44 -31.61 5.69
CA LEU A 101 -0.35 -30.67 5.39
C LEU A 101 -0.81 -29.50 4.52
N LEU A 102 -1.68 -29.75 3.53
CA LEU A 102 -2.28 -28.70 2.70
C LEU A 102 -3.15 -27.76 3.54
N SER A 103 -4.01 -28.31 4.40
CA SER A 103 -4.89 -27.51 5.27
C SER A 103 -4.08 -26.65 6.24
N LEU A 104 -3.01 -27.21 6.83
CA LEU A 104 -2.11 -26.50 7.75
C LEU A 104 -1.35 -25.37 7.05
N SER A 105 -0.75 -25.67 5.89
CA SER A 105 0.04 -24.70 5.12
C SER A 105 -0.85 -23.56 4.59
N PHE A 106 -2.04 -23.91 4.10
CA PHE A 106 -3.02 -22.93 3.60
C PHE A 106 -3.55 -22.02 4.72
N TYR A 107 -3.82 -22.58 5.90
CA TYR A 107 -4.20 -21.78 7.06
C TYR A 107 -3.08 -20.83 7.49
N GLY A 108 -1.84 -21.32 7.57
CA GLY A 108 -0.67 -20.50 7.91
C GLY A 108 -0.50 -19.30 6.98
N LEU A 109 -0.56 -19.56 5.65
CA LEU A 109 -0.56 -18.53 4.61
C LEU A 109 -1.68 -17.49 4.83
N THR A 110 -2.91 -17.98 5.03
CA THR A 110 -4.10 -17.11 5.15
C THR A 110 -4.08 -16.27 6.42
N ALA A 111 -3.74 -16.87 7.56
CA ALA A 111 -3.69 -16.18 8.85
C ALA A 111 -2.63 -15.07 8.84
N HIS A 112 -1.46 -15.36 8.28
CA HIS A 112 -0.38 -14.38 8.20
C HIS A 112 -0.69 -13.25 7.22
N SER A 113 -1.24 -13.58 6.05
CA SER A 113 -1.68 -12.57 5.07
C SER A 113 -2.73 -11.61 5.65
N ARG A 114 -3.72 -12.15 6.38
CA ARG A 114 -4.74 -11.35 7.07
C ARG A 114 -4.13 -10.44 8.13
N LYS A 115 -3.17 -10.95 8.91
CA LYS A 115 -2.46 -10.17 9.93
C LYS A 115 -1.69 -9.01 9.30
N LEU A 116 -0.98 -9.27 8.21
CA LEU A 116 -0.21 -8.25 7.49
C LEU A 116 -1.12 -7.16 6.90
N GLN A 117 -2.25 -7.56 6.30
CA GLN A 117 -3.26 -6.63 5.80
C GLN A 117 -3.83 -5.75 6.93
N ALA A 118 -4.15 -6.34 8.08
CA ALA A 118 -4.66 -5.60 9.24
C ALA A 118 -3.63 -4.62 9.81
N GLN A 119 -2.35 -5.00 9.87
CA GLN A 119 -1.27 -4.11 10.30
C GLN A 119 -1.09 -2.95 9.33
N ASN A 120 -1.13 -3.19 8.02
CA ASN A 120 -1.01 -2.13 7.02
C ASN A 120 -2.17 -1.14 7.12
N ALA A 121 -3.40 -1.64 7.22
CA ALA A 121 -4.59 -0.78 7.43
C ALA A 121 -4.49 0.05 8.72
N LYS A 122 -4.01 -0.57 9.81
CA LYS A 122 -3.78 0.15 11.07
C LYS A 122 -2.69 1.21 10.93
N LEU A 123 -1.57 0.90 10.29
CA LEU A 123 -0.47 1.85 10.04
C LEU A 123 -0.96 3.05 9.23
N GLN A 124 -1.73 2.83 8.17
CA GLN A 124 -2.34 3.91 7.39
C GLN A 124 -3.27 4.76 8.26
N SER A 125 -4.15 4.12 9.05
CA SER A 125 -5.04 4.82 9.96
C SER A 125 -4.28 5.62 11.04
N ASP A 126 -3.21 5.06 11.62
CA ASP A 126 -2.38 5.75 12.62
C ASP A 126 -1.64 6.94 11.99
N LEU A 127 -1.19 6.83 10.74
CA LEU A 127 -0.56 7.92 10.00
C LEU A 127 -1.54 9.06 9.68
N VAL A 128 -2.77 8.72 9.31
CA VAL A 128 -3.87 9.68 9.13
C VAL A 128 -4.26 10.31 10.46
N ALA A 129 -4.41 9.51 11.52
CA ALA A 129 -4.82 9.97 12.85
C ALA A 129 -3.75 10.88 13.50
N ARG A 130 -2.47 10.63 13.21
CA ARG A 130 -1.37 11.53 13.57
C ARG A 130 -1.22 12.71 12.63
N GLY A 131 -2.11 12.81 11.63
CA GLY A 131 -2.15 13.89 10.67
C GLY A 131 -0.85 14.02 9.90
N ALA A 132 -0.18 12.93 9.51
CA ALA A 132 1.06 12.97 8.72
C ALA A 132 0.80 12.93 7.21
N PHE A 133 -0.32 12.33 6.79
CA PHE A 133 -0.74 12.27 5.39
C PHE A 133 -2.18 12.71 5.19
N ASP A 134 -2.41 13.29 4.02
CA ASP A 134 -3.69 13.66 3.48
C ASP A 134 -4.37 12.46 2.78
N GLU A 135 -5.59 12.10 3.19
CA GLU A 135 -6.31 10.94 2.63
C GLU A 135 -6.64 11.04 1.13
N GLU A 136 -6.91 12.24 0.60
CA GLU A 136 -7.39 12.38 -0.79
C GLU A 136 -6.23 12.49 -1.79
N THR A 137 -5.14 13.13 -1.37
CA THR A 137 -3.99 13.46 -2.23
C THR A 137 -2.77 12.58 -1.94
N ASN A 138 -2.76 11.86 -0.81
CA ASN A 138 -1.62 11.08 -0.30
C ASN A 138 -0.33 11.92 -0.17
N LEU A 139 -0.50 13.24 0.04
CA LEU A 139 0.60 14.16 0.33
C LEU A 139 0.83 14.25 1.84
N ARG A 140 2.05 14.61 2.22
CA ARG A 140 2.36 14.89 3.62
C ARG A 140 1.63 16.15 4.08
N THR A 141 1.30 16.24 5.36
CA THR A 141 0.54 17.39 5.90
C THR A 141 1.46 18.50 6.43
N MET A 142 0.82 19.53 6.99
CA MET A 142 1.48 20.56 7.80
C MET A 142 2.33 19.99 8.95
N VAL A 143 1.86 18.98 9.69
CA VAL A 143 2.60 18.43 10.84
C VAL A 143 3.95 17.88 10.36
N SER A 144 3.93 17.09 9.28
CA SER A 144 5.14 16.56 8.67
C SER A 144 6.05 17.64 8.10
N TYR A 145 5.48 18.70 7.49
CA TYR A 145 6.29 19.82 6.99
C TYR A 145 7.12 20.50 8.08
N ILE A 146 6.56 20.70 9.29
CA ILE A 146 7.30 21.33 10.40
C ILE A 146 8.45 20.44 10.86
N GLU A 147 8.20 19.14 11.02
CA GLU A 147 9.21 18.16 11.41
C GLU A 147 10.33 18.07 10.37
N ASP A 148 9.98 17.95 9.09
CA ASP A 148 10.95 17.81 8.00
C ASP A 148 11.77 19.11 7.81
N THR A 149 11.12 20.28 7.88
CA THR A 149 11.82 21.58 7.81
C THR A 149 12.82 21.76 8.94
N ALA A 150 12.51 21.31 10.16
CA ALA A 150 13.47 21.35 11.27
C ALA A 150 14.75 20.54 10.96
N VAL A 151 14.61 19.38 10.31
CA VAL A 151 15.76 18.58 9.87
C VAL A 151 16.53 19.25 8.74
N PHE A 152 15.84 19.84 7.77
CA PHE A 152 16.48 20.51 6.63
C PHE A 152 17.27 21.75 7.08
N THR A 153 16.71 22.56 7.98
CA THR A 153 17.37 23.75 8.51
C THR A 153 18.61 23.40 9.36
N GLU A 154 18.56 22.31 10.13
CA GLU A 154 19.75 21.76 10.79
C GLU A 154 20.82 21.28 9.80
N THR A 155 20.39 20.69 8.68
CA THR A 155 21.28 20.28 7.60
C THR A 155 21.93 21.48 6.90
N ASN A 156 21.17 22.55 6.64
CA ASN A 156 21.70 23.82 6.15
C ASN A 156 22.78 24.36 7.10
N ARG A 157 22.51 24.42 8.42
CA ARG A 157 23.47 24.91 9.41
C ARG A 157 24.76 24.08 9.44
N ARG A 158 24.67 22.76 9.25
CA ARG A 158 25.81 21.84 9.38
C ARG A 158 26.64 21.72 8.09
N PHE A 159 26.01 21.82 6.93
CA PHE A 159 26.64 21.50 5.65
C PHE A 159 26.58 22.64 4.62
N ASP A 160 26.03 23.80 4.99
CA ASP A 160 25.85 24.98 4.13
C ASP A 160 25.05 24.68 2.85
N LEU A 161 24.14 23.71 2.94
CA LEU A 161 23.25 23.34 1.83
C LEU A 161 22.07 24.31 1.79
N PRO A 162 21.80 25.01 0.68
CA PRO A 162 20.69 25.96 0.60
C PRO A 162 19.36 25.23 0.73
N VAL A 163 18.50 25.72 1.61
CA VAL A 163 17.16 25.19 1.85
C VAL A 163 16.15 26.23 1.42
N THR A 164 15.23 25.85 0.56
CA THR A 164 14.19 26.74 0.04
C THR A 164 12.84 26.03 0.13
N THR A 165 11.82 26.78 0.52
CA THR A 165 10.42 26.35 0.46
C THR A 165 9.74 27.06 -0.69
N MET A 166 8.89 26.32 -1.38
CA MET A 166 7.98 26.85 -2.40
C MET A 166 6.56 26.65 -1.92
N ILE A 167 5.78 27.73 -1.86
CA ILE A 167 4.36 27.70 -1.49
C ILE A 167 3.54 27.92 -2.75
N ILE A 168 2.61 27.01 -3.01
CA ILE A 168 1.78 26.99 -4.22
C ILE A 168 0.34 27.11 -3.78
N ARG A 169 -0.40 28.04 -4.38
CA ARG A 169 -1.82 28.29 -4.09
C ARG A 169 -2.59 28.45 -5.39
N ILE A 170 -3.89 28.17 -5.34
CA ILE A 170 -4.79 28.50 -6.44
C ILE A 170 -5.17 29.98 -6.32
N ARG A 171 -4.99 30.75 -7.40
CA ARG A 171 -5.41 32.15 -7.44
C ARG A 171 -6.93 32.24 -7.34
N TYR A 172 -7.43 33.16 -6.51
CA TYR A 172 -8.86 33.39 -6.30
C TYR A 172 -9.64 32.11 -5.93
N PHE A 173 -9.03 31.28 -5.07
CA PHE A 173 -9.62 29.99 -4.69
C PHE A 173 -11.00 30.14 -4.04
N GLN A 174 -11.17 31.13 -3.15
CA GLN A 174 -12.43 31.30 -2.42
C GLN A 174 -13.58 31.68 -3.35
N GLU A 175 -13.30 32.52 -4.34
CA GLU A 175 -14.24 32.91 -5.39
C GLU A 175 -14.59 31.70 -6.26
N MET A 176 -13.58 30.97 -6.74
CA MET A 176 -13.75 29.78 -7.58
C MET A 176 -14.52 28.66 -6.86
N ARG A 177 -14.29 28.46 -5.55
CA ARG A 177 -14.94 27.42 -4.75
C ARG A 177 -16.46 27.50 -4.79
N SER A 178 -17.03 28.70 -4.88
CA SER A 178 -18.47 28.91 -4.97
C SER A 178 -19.06 28.56 -6.35
N MET A 179 -18.21 28.43 -7.38
CA MET A 179 -18.62 28.28 -8.77
C MET A 179 -18.40 26.87 -9.33
N ILE A 180 -17.70 25.99 -8.60
CA ILE A 180 -17.38 24.63 -9.05
C ILE A 180 -18.05 23.57 -8.19
N SER A 181 -18.36 22.43 -8.81
CA SER A 181 -18.92 21.28 -8.08
C SER A 181 -17.87 20.62 -7.16
N ASP A 182 -18.31 19.96 -6.10
CA ASP A 182 -17.42 19.20 -5.20
C ASP A 182 -16.61 18.13 -5.96
N THR A 183 -17.19 17.55 -7.01
CA THR A 183 -16.51 16.61 -7.90
C THR A 183 -15.37 17.27 -8.66
N GLN A 184 -15.60 18.44 -9.26
CA GLN A 184 -14.55 19.19 -9.95
C GLN A 184 -13.48 19.70 -8.98
N MET A 185 -13.88 20.11 -7.77
CA MET A 185 -12.93 20.52 -6.73
C MET A 185 -11.98 19.38 -6.38
N ARG A 186 -12.50 18.18 -6.08
CA ARG A 186 -11.66 17.01 -5.75
C ARG A 186 -10.71 16.64 -6.89
N GLU A 187 -11.19 16.62 -8.13
CA GLU A 187 -10.33 16.33 -9.28
C GLU A 187 -9.29 17.43 -9.51
N LEU A 188 -9.62 18.70 -9.29
CA LEU A 188 -8.68 19.80 -9.34
C LEU A 188 -7.57 19.65 -8.29
N LEU A 189 -7.92 19.33 -7.04
CA LEU A 189 -6.94 19.11 -5.97
C LEU A 189 -6.00 17.95 -6.28
N LYS A 190 -6.52 16.85 -6.81
CA LYS A 190 -5.71 15.71 -7.27
C LYS A 190 -4.81 16.11 -8.43
N LEU A 191 -5.33 16.84 -9.41
CA LEU A 191 -4.57 17.30 -10.57
C LEU A 191 -3.39 18.17 -10.14
N VAL A 192 -3.63 19.20 -9.30
CA VAL A 192 -2.56 20.07 -8.79
C VAL A 192 -1.54 19.24 -8.01
N SER A 193 -1.99 18.41 -7.06
CA SER A 193 -1.11 17.58 -6.24
C SER A 193 -0.22 16.67 -7.08
N HIS A 194 -0.80 16.05 -8.12
CA HIS A 194 -0.09 15.17 -9.04
C HIS A 194 0.90 15.94 -9.91
N THR A 195 0.51 17.09 -10.46
CA THR A 195 1.41 17.95 -11.25
C THR A 195 2.59 18.43 -10.43
N VAL A 196 2.37 18.91 -9.20
CA VAL A 196 3.46 19.35 -8.32
C VAL A 196 4.41 18.19 -8.07
N LYS A 197 3.89 17.02 -7.69
CA LYS A 197 4.71 15.84 -7.40
C LYS A 197 5.52 15.36 -8.62
N GLN A 198 4.93 15.38 -9.82
CA GLN A 198 5.62 14.99 -11.06
C GLN A 198 6.68 15.99 -11.50
N ALA A 199 6.47 17.27 -11.20
CA ALA A 199 7.43 18.30 -11.52
C ALA A 199 8.66 18.28 -10.60
N MET A 200 8.63 17.60 -9.45
CA MET A 200 9.71 17.63 -8.46
C MET A 200 10.67 16.44 -8.59
N ARG A 201 11.89 16.57 -8.06
CA ARG A 201 12.87 15.46 -7.99
C ARG A 201 12.49 14.51 -6.87
N THR A 202 13.02 13.28 -6.90
CA THR A 202 12.76 12.25 -5.87
C THR A 202 13.14 12.69 -4.44
N ASN A 203 14.11 13.60 -4.31
CA ASN A 203 14.58 14.09 -3.01
C ASN A 203 13.83 15.33 -2.50
N ASP A 204 12.98 15.93 -3.35
CA ASP A 204 12.16 17.07 -2.98
C ASP A 204 10.87 16.54 -2.35
N ILE A 205 10.42 17.14 -1.26
CA ILE A 205 9.25 16.65 -0.52
C ILE A 205 8.08 17.61 -0.74
N THR A 206 6.95 17.07 -1.21
CA THR A 206 5.71 17.81 -1.43
C THR A 206 4.70 17.56 -0.31
N TYR A 207 4.06 18.64 0.13
CA TYR A 207 3.10 18.68 1.23
C TYR A 207 1.81 19.37 0.80
N LEU A 208 0.70 19.01 1.45
CA LEU A 208 -0.53 19.79 1.48
C LEU A 208 -0.68 20.35 2.90
N ILE A 209 -0.40 21.64 3.08
CA ILE A 209 -0.32 22.27 4.40
C ILE A 209 -1.65 22.86 4.86
N ASP A 210 -2.56 23.15 3.93
CA ASP A 210 -3.92 23.63 4.22
C ASP A 210 -4.91 23.03 3.22
N ARG A 211 -6.03 22.51 3.73
CA ARG A 211 -7.16 21.97 2.95
C ARG A 211 -8.28 22.99 2.75
N GLU A 212 -8.53 23.88 3.72
CA GLU A 212 -9.62 24.85 3.65
C GLU A 212 -9.32 25.91 2.60
N ASN A 213 -8.05 26.30 2.53
CA ASN A 213 -7.49 27.09 1.45
C ASN A 213 -6.31 26.33 0.84
N PRO A 214 -6.57 25.45 -0.15
CA PRO A 214 -5.60 24.53 -0.73
C PRO A 214 -4.26 25.17 -0.98
N THR A 215 -3.31 24.80 -0.12
CA THR A 215 -1.96 25.33 -0.13
C THR A 215 -1.00 24.16 -0.12
N TRP A 216 -0.22 24.05 -1.18
CA TRP A 216 0.85 23.07 -1.27
C TRP A 216 2.16 23.71 -0.87
N SER A 217 3.01 22.94 -0.23
CA SER A 217 4.38 23.33 0.05
C SER A 217 5.33 22.33 -0.59
N VAL A 218 6.46 22.79 -1.09
CA VAL A 218 7.56 21.92 -1.50
C VAL A 218 8.83 22.36 -0.81
N LEU A 219 9.46 21.44 -0.10
CA LEU A 219 10.74 21.65 0.56
C LEU A 219 11.88 21.10 -0.30
N LEU A 220 12.87 21.95 -0.57
CA LEU A 220 13.89 21.74 -1.60
C LEU A 220 15.29 22.02 -1.02
N PHE A 221 16.30 21.26 -1.46
CA PHE A 221 17.71 21.63 -1.30
C PHE A 221 18.21 22.39 -2.54
N THR A 222 17.86 23.66 -2.64
CA THR A 222 18.27 24.55 -3.74
C THR A 222 18.18 26.01 -3.29
N ASP A 223 18.80 26.89 -4.05
CA ASP A 223 18.63 28.34 -3.95
C ASP A 223 17.27 28.82 -4.50
N ALA A 224 16.96 30.11 -4.29
CA ALA A 224 15.73 30.72 -4.78
C ALA A 224 15.57 30.65 -6.31
N ASP A 225 16.67 30.74 -7.06
CA ASP A 225 16.66 30.69 -8.52
C ASP A 225 16.26 29.30 -9.03
N GLY A 226 16.86 28.24 -8.48
CA GLY A 226 16.50 26.86 -8.79
C GLY A 226 15.06 26.52 -8.41
N ALA A 227 14.59 27.04 -7.28
CA ALA A 227 13.19 26.91 -6.88
C ALA A 227 12.24 27.64 -7.85
N THR A 228 12.62 28.82 -8.36
CA THR A 228 11.83 29.59 -9.33
C THR A 228 11.72 28.87 -10.67
N ILE A 229 12.79 28.20 -11.13
CA ILE A 229 12.74 27.34 -12.33
C ILE A 229 11.75 26.19 -12.12
N ALA A 230 11.77 25.56 -10.94
CA ALA A 230 10.85 24.49 -10.59
C ALA A 230 9.39 24.97 -10.53
N ALA A 231 9.15 26.16 -9.96
CA ALA A 231 7.85 26.83 -9.93
C ALA A 231 7.28 27.05 -11.33
N ASN A 232 8.08 27.58 -12.26
CA ASN A 232 7.67 27.81 -13.64
C ASN A 232 7.35 26.50 -14.37
N ARG A 233 8.13 25.43 -14.11
CA ARG A 233 7.84 24.10 -14.63
C ARG A 233 6.48 23.57 -14.14
N ILE A 234 6.17 23.74 -12.85
CA ILE A 234 4.86 23.36 -12.29
C ILE A 234 3.74 24.11 -12.99
N LYS A 235 3.83 25.45 -13.08
CA LYS A 235 2.81 26.28 -13.75
C LYS A 235 2.54 25.81 -15.18
N GLN A 236 3.60 25.57 -15.96
CA GLN A 236 3.48 25.12 -17.35
C GLN A 236 2.87 23.72 -17.48
N GLN A 237 3.30 22.77 -16.63
CA GLN A 237 2.74 21.42 -16.63
C GLN A 237 1.28 21.42 -16.19
N PHE A 238 0.92 22.25 -15.22
CA PHE A 238 -0.44 22.36 -14.71
C PHE A 238 -1.38 22.90 -15.79
N THR A 239 -1.00 23.99 -16.48
CA THR A 239 -1.83 24.53 -17.57
C THR A 239 -2.07 23.50 -18.67
N LYS A 240 -1.07 22.69 -19.02
CA LYS A 240 -1.22 21.61 -20.00
C LYS A 240 -2.14 20.50 -19.50
N ALA A 241 -1.99 20.10 -18.24
CA ALA A 241 -2.79 19.04 -17.64
C ALA A 241 -4.26 19.47 -17.45
N LEU A 242 -4.50 20.72 -17.07
CA LEU A 242 -5.83 21.31 -16.92
C LEU A 242 -6.58 21.35 -18.26
N ALA A 243 -5.90 21.76 -19.34
CA ALA A 243 -6.48 21.80 -20.67
C ALA A 243 -6.77 20.41 -21.27
N ALA A 244 -6.09 19.37 -20.78
CA ALA A 244 -6.29 17.99 -21.23
C ALA A 244 -7.38 17.24 -20.46
N ASP A 245 -7.84 17.78 -19.33
CA ASP A 245 -8.83 17.14 -18.47
C ASP A 245 -10.27 17.51 -18.88
N ASN A 246 -11.08 16.52 -19.25
CA ASN A 246 -12.45 16.74 -19.73
C ASN A 246 -13.39 17.39 -18.70
N LEU A 247 -13.14 17.21 -17.39
CA LEU A 247 -13.98 17.75 -16.32
C LEU A 247 -13.55 19.16 -15.91
N LEU A 248 -12.29 19.52 -16.14
CA LEU A 248 -11.68 20.76 -15.67
C LEU A 248 -11.32 21.74 -16.80
N ALA A 249 -11.36 21.32 -18.07
CA ALA A 249 -10.95 22.15 -19.22
C ALA A 249 -11.74 23.46 -19.38
N THR A 250 -12.93 23.57 -18.78
CA THR A 250 -13.75 24.79 -18.79
C THR A 250 -13.38 25.80 -17.70
N LEU A 251 -12.48 25.44 -16.79
CA LEU A 251 -12.05 26.29 -15.67
C LEU A 251 -10.79 27.08 -16.05
N ASP A 252 -10.78 28.40 -15.84
CA ASP A 252 -9.56 29.22 -15.86
C ASP A 252 -8.92 29.22 -14.47
N VAL A 253 -8.15 28.17 -14.17
CA VAL A 253 -7.42 28.03 -12.90
C VAL A 253 -5.97 28.45 -13.10
N ARG A 254 -5.49 29.35 -12.24
CA ARG A 254 -4.09 29.79 -12.23
C ARG A 254 -3.45 29.46 -10.89
N LEU A 255 -2.21 28.99 -10.95
CA LEU A 255 -1.39 28.76 -9.76
C LEU A 255 -0.51 29.97 -9.50
N VAL A 256 -0.46 30.35 -8.22
CA VAL A 256 0.44 31.37 -7.68
C VAL A 256 1.49 30.67 -6.84
N VAL A 257 2.74 31.08 -6.99
CA VAL A 257 3.88 30.43 -6.36
C VAL A 257 4.77 31.45 -5.67
N GLY A 258 4.92 31.31 -4.37
CA GLY A 258 5.86 32.08 -3.55
C GLY A 258 7.09 31.22 -3.22
N VAL A 259 8.27 31.82 -3.29
CA VAL A 259 9.55 31.13 -3.03
C VAL A 259 10.25 31.84 -1.88
N ALA A 260 10.63 31.11 -0.85
CA ALA A 260 11.40 31.66 0.27
C ALA A 260 12.56 30.73 0.63
N SER A 261 13.76 31.29 0.69
CA SER A 261 14.96 30.59 1.14
C SER A 261 15.20 30.80 2.63
N TRP A 262 15.73 29.77 3.28
CA TRP A 262 16.08 29.82 4.70
C TRP A 262 17.22 30.80 4.95
N ASP A 263 17.00 31.71 5.90
CA ASP A 263 18.01 32.64 6.41
C ASP A 263 18.14 32.41 7.92
N GLY A 264 19.23 31.79 8.35
CA GLY A 264 19.47 31.45 9.76
C GLY A 264 19.65 32.66 10.70
N GLU A 265 19.86 33.87 10.17
CA GLU A 265 19.92 35.09 10.97
C GLU A 265 18.52 35.68 11.22
N LYS A 266 17.64 35.60 10.22
CA LYS A 266 16.28 36.17 10.27
C LYS A 266 15.20 35.18 10.70
N MET A 267 15.40 33.89 10.44
CA MET A 267 14.42 32.83 10.68
C MET A 267 14.89 31.92 11.82
N LYS A 268 13.99 31.62 12.76
CA LYS A 268 14.30 30.80 13.94
C LYS A 268 13.47 29.53 14.01
N THR A 269 12.33 29.51 13.33
CA THR A 269 11.38 28.40 13.35
C THR A 269 11.00 27.98 11.93
N PRO A 270 10.61 26.71 11.73
CA PRO A 270 10.04 26.25 10.46
C PRO A 270 8.85 27.08 9.97
N TYR A 271 8.09 27.66 10.89
CA TYR A 271 6.95 28.53 10.57
C TYR A 271 7.39 29.84 9.91
N ASP A 272 8.57 30.37 10.26
CA ASP A 272 9.08 31.61 9.66
C ASP A 272 9.34 31.42 8.16
N LEU A 273 9.91 30.27 7.79
CA LEU A 273 10.17 29.90 6.39
C LEU A 273 8.87 29.76 5.60
N MET A 274 7.89 29.06 6.17
CA MET A 274 6.57 28.88 5.56
C MET A 274 5.86 30.23 5.39
N ASN A 275 5.83 31.05 6.43
CA ASN A 275 5.17 32.36 6.39
C ASN A 275 5.83 33.30 5.38
N ALA A 276 7.16 33.26 5.26
CA ALA A 276 7.88 33.98 4.21
C ALA A 276 7.42 33.50 2.82
N GLY A 277 7.35 32.20 2.58
CA GLY A 277 6.86 31.65 1.32
C GLY A 277 5.41 32.02 1.01
N ILE A 278 4.52 32.00 2.02
CA ILE A 278 3.12 32.43 1.87
C ILE A 278 3.06 33.90 1.50
N LYS A 279 3.84 34.75 2.16
CA LYS A 279 3.88 36.20 1.86
C LYS A 279 4.35 36.46 0.43
N GLU A 280 5.34 35.71 -0.05
CA GLU A 280 5.80 35.81 -1.44
C GLU A 280 4.73 35.42 -2.47
N THR A 281 3.72 34.60 -2.10
CA THR A 281 2.58 34.34 -2.99
C THR A 281 1.76 35.59 -3.28
N GLU A 282 1.81 36.63 -2.43
CA GLU A 282 1.05 37.87 -2.65
C GLU A 282 1.69 38.75 -3.74
N TYR A 283 2.97 38.54 -4.05
CA TYR A 283 3.74 39.34 -5.02
C TYR A 283 3.87 38.68 -6.40
N ASP A 284 3.47 37.42 -6.54
CA ASP A 284 3.45 36.72 -7.84
C ASP A 284 2.19 37.13 -8.63
N VAL A 285 2.37 38.14 -9.50
CA VAL A 285 1.34 38.78 -10.35
C VAL A 285 1.08 38.01 -11.64
#